data_AF-A0A524MZJ0-F1
#
_entry.id   AF-A0A524MZJ0-F1
#
_cell.length_a   1.000
_cell.length_b   1.000
_cell.length_c   1.000
_cell.angle_alpha   90.00
_cell.angle_beta   90.00
_cell.angle_gamma   90.00
#
_symmetry.space_group_name_H-M   'P 1'
#
loop_
_entity.id
_entity.type
_entity.pdbx_description
1 polymer ?
#
loop_
_entity_poly.entity_id
_entity_poly.type
_entity_poly.pdbx_seq_one_letter_code
_entity_poly.pdbx_strand_id
1 'polypeptide(L)'
;MEAVITNQVVSLTIATMMSLGQWLGDGAEAYRQKKYETASKAFTKVIEARIQPNPLRESALLLRAQSSLHAKKTNEAVADIESVLKGDPRSPIFRLAVADYKKMTGKDWGGIDLSTPESTWRSLVGAVQRGDVVGLKRCCTGQLLAELLELIEDEPAGFQEIANELAGTEFISATMNVASNKACVVLSEGDDPGGEEKVVMQLEDGCWLLAAEYDEDDFREFEFGQARAGQVYDDANKFRLIDAAMEMYVLEYGRPPAGLEDIRDYVKNFDRTVISASDGKPFVFSVPRQASGGQVMPWVFGATSVDGRRHGLIDGQLRHISEREFLALAGDKGVSVPGERVAVGLTDDDEAKISDWIRKLGSETYADRTAAMKGLREFGAKAEELLRRAVNDKDPEIAVSVRELLSEL
;
A
#
# COMPACT_ATOMS: atom_id res chain seq x y z
N MET A 1 -49.26 2.85 26.08
CA MET A 1 -48.50 2.19 27.17
C MET A 1 -47.08 1.92 26.72
N GLU A 2 -46.87 1.30 25.56
CA GLU A 2 -45.53 1.07 24.96
C GLU A 2 -44.68 2.34 24.87
N ALA A 3 -45.21 3.45 24.31
CA ALA A 3 -44.44 4.71 24.20
C ALA A 3 -43.95 5.28 25.55
N VAL A 4 -44.68 5.04 26.65
CA VAL A 4 -44.27 5.49 27.98
C VAL A 4 -43.14 4.62 28.52
N ILE A 5 -43.22 3.31 28.30
CA ILE A 5 -42.18 2.34 28.69
C ILE A 5 -40.88 2.61 27.91
N THR A 6 -40.97 2.86 26.59
CA THR A 6 -39.80 3.19 25.76
C THR A 6 -39.09 4.45 26.26
N ASN A 7 -39.81 5.52 26.59
CA ASN A 7 -39.21 6.76 27.09
C ASN A 7 -38.53 6.59 28.47
N GLN A 8 -39.08 5.74 29.34
CA GLN A 8 -38.48 5.45 30.64
C GLN A 8 -37.19 4.63 30.50
N VAL A 9 -37.17 3.63 29.63
CA VAL A 9 -35.98 2.82 29.37
C VAL A 9 -34.86 3.68 28.80
N VAL A 10 -35.15 4.52 27.80
CA VAL A 10 -34.16 5.44 27.21
C VAL A 10 -33.60 6.40 28.26
N SER A 11 -34.48 7.00 29.09
CA SER A 11 -34.06 7.94 30.14
C SER A 11 -33.16 7.27 31.18
N LEU A 12 -33.48 6.03 31.57
CA LEU A 12 -32.66 5.25 32.50
C LEU A 12 -31.30 4.91 31.88
N THR A 13 -31.27 4.45 30.63
CA THR A 13 -30.02 4.16 29.90
C THR A 13 -29.11 5.39 29.83
N ILE A 14 -29.65 6.58 29.52
CA ILE A 14 -28.88 7.83 29.47
C ILE A 14 -28.32 8.18 30.85
N ALA A 15 -29.16 8.18 31.89
CA ALA A 15 -28.72 8.51 33.26
C ALA A 15 -27.61 7.55 33.75
N THR A 16 -27.73 6.29 33.38
CA THR A 16 -26.73 5.27 33.67
C THR A 16 -25.42 5.52 32.92
N MET A 17 -25.45 5.82 31.61
CA MET A 17 -24.24 6.15 30.85
C MET A 17 -23.56 7.42 31.36
N MET A 18 -24.32 8.44 31.76
CA MET A 18 -23.79 9.66 32.39
C MET A 18 -23.08 9.34 33.72
N SER A 19 -23.65 8.44 34.53
CA SER A 19 -23.04 8.01 35.80
C SER A 19 -21.71 7.28 35.58
N LEU A 20 -21.65 6.39 34.58
CA LEU A 20 -20.40 5.72 34.20
C LEU A 20 -19.34 6.73 33.72
N GLY A 21 -19.75 7.67 32.86
CA GLY A 21 -18.89 8.74 32.37
C GLY A 21 -18.33 9.61 33.51
N GLN A 22 -19.17 9.95 34.50
CA GLN A 22 -18.75 10.70 35.68
C GLN A 22 -17.71 9.92 36.50
N TRP A 23 -17.94 8.65 36.81
CA TRP A 23 -16.97 7.84 37.58
C TRP A 23 -15.65 7.65 36.83
N LEU A 24 -15.70 7.47 35.51
CA LEU A 24 -14.49 7.39 34.68
C LEU A 24 -13.72 8.73 34.73
N GLY A 25 -14.43 9.86 34.59
CA GLY A 25 -13.87 11.21 34.68
C GLY A 25 -13.23 11.52 36.04
N ASP A 26 -13.94 11.20 37.12
CA ASP A 26 -13.44 11.34 38.50
C ASP A 26 -12.17 10.50 38.71
N GLY A 27 -12.14 9.28 38.18
CA GLY A 27 -10.98 8.40 38.22
C GLY A 27 -9.79 8.97 37.45
N ALA A 28 -10.01 9.48 36.25
CA ALA A 28 -8.98 10.10 35.42
C ALA A 28 -8.39 11.37 36.07
N GLU A 29 -9.23 12.21 36.69
CA GLU A 29 -8.77 13.39 37.41
C GLU A 29 -7.96 13.02 38.65
N ALA A 30 -8.43 12.04 39.44
CA ALA A 30 -7.68 11.53 40.58
C ALA A 30 -6.32 10.95 40.18
N TYR A 31 -6.26 10.25 39.05
CA TYR A 31 -5.01 9.72 38.48
C TYR A 31 -4.03 10.83 38.12
N ARG A 32 -4.47 11.90 37.44
CA ARG A 32 -3.64 13.07 37.10
C ARG A 32 -3.08 13.76 38.36
N GLN A 33 -3.86 13.79 39.44
CA GLN A 33 -3.44 14.30 40.75
C GLN A 33 -2.55 13.32 41.54
N LYS A 34 -2.14 12.19 40.94
CA LYS A 34 -1.36 11.11 41.57
C LYS A 34 -2.05 10.46 42.78
N LYS A 35 -3.38 10.56 42.87
CA LYS A 35 -4.20 9.92 43.92
C LYS A 35 -4.66 8.54 43.46
N TYR A 36 -3.69 7.64 43.24
CA TYR A 36 -3.92 6.36 42.54
C TYR A 36 -4.96 5.46 43.21
N GLU A 37 -5.01 5.37 44.54
CA GLU A 37 -6.04 4.58 45.25
C GLU A 37 -7.46 5.13 45.05
N THR A 38 -7.60 6.46 45.01
CA THR A 38 -8.89 7.11 44.71
C THR A 38 -9.29 6.87 43.27
N ALA A 39 -8.34 6.95 42.34
CA ALA A 39 -8.56 6.64 40.93
C ALA A 39 -9.05 5.20 40.74
N SER A 40 -8.33 4.22 41.31
CA SER A 40 -8.71 2.80 41.23
C SER A 40 -10.11 2.54 41.78
N LYS A 41 -10.52 3.18 42.89
CA LYS A 41 -11.88 3.05 43.42
C LYS A 41 -12.95 3.59 42.48
N ALA A 42 -12.67 4.70 41.78
CA ALA A 42 -13.60 5.27 40.81
C ALA A 42 -13.73 4.37 39.57
N PHE A 43 -12.62 3.87 39.03
CA PHE A 43 -12.62 2.92 37.92
C PHE A 43 -13.32 1.60 38.26
N THR A 44 -13.15 1.09 39.49
CA THR A 44 -13.87 -0.12 39.96
C THR A 44 -15.39 0.05 39.87
N LYS A 45 -15.94 1.25 40.14
CA LYS A 45 -17.39 1.48 39.99
C LYS A 45 -17.84 1.33 38.53
N VAL A 46 -17.04 1.80 37.58
CA VAL A 46 -17.32 1.63 36.14
C VAL A 46 -17.27 0.15 35.76
N ILE A 47 -16.29 -0.59 36.27
CA ILE A 47 -16.10 -2.02 36.00
C ILE A 47 -17.25 -2.84 36.62
N GLU A 48 -17.65 -2.59 37.86
CA GLU A 48 -18.67 -3.39 38.56
C GLU A 48 -20.12 -3.08 38.13
N ALA A 49 -20.32 -2.03 37.33
CA ALA A 49 -21.63 -1.66 36.85
C ALA A 49 -22.24 -2.76 35.96
N ARG A 50 -23.41 -3.27 36.35
CA ARG A 50 -24.12 -4.38 35.71
C ARG A 50 -24.93 -3.94 34.48
N ILE A 51 -24.31 -3.21 33.58
CA ILE A 51 -24.92 -2.77 32.32
C ILE A 51 -24.29 -3.56 31.19
N GLN A 52 -25.11 -4.13 30.32
CA GLN A 52 -24.63 -4.89 29.17
C GLN A 52 -25.28 -4.32 27.90
N PRO A 53 -24.46 -3.88 26.91
CA PRO A 53 -23.01 -3.75 26.96
C PRO A 53 -22.54 -2.55 27.82
N ASN A 54 -21.36 -2.65 28.45
CA ASN A 54 -20.69 -1.53 29.11
C ASN A 54 -19.52 -1.04 28.24
N PRO A 55 -19.70 0.04 27.44
CA PRO A 55 -18.68 0.49 26.50
C PRO A 55 -17.44 1.09 27.17
N LEU A 56 -17.51 1.44 28.46
CA LEU A 56 -16.41 2.07 29.19
C LEU A 56 -15.59 1.06 30.03
N ARG A 57 -15.99 -0.21 30.05
CA ARG A 57 -15.36 -1.24 30.90
C ARG A 57 -13.87 -1.43 30.58
N GLU A 58 -13.52 -1.59 29.31
CA GLU A 58 -12.13 -1.81 28.89
C GLU A 58 -11.24 -0.61 29.23
N SER A 59 -11.74 0.61 28.99
CA SER A 59 -11.02 1.85 29.35
C SER A 59 -10.78 1.94 30.86
N ALA A 60 -11.80 1.60 31.65
CA ALA A 60 -11.68 1.61 33.11
C ALA A 60 -10.70 0.54 33.62
N LEU A 61 -10.67 -0.65 33.02
CA LEU A 61 -9.69 -1.69 33.34
C LEU A 61 -8.25 -1.23 33.04
N LEU A 62 -8.00 -0.67 31.85
CA LEU A 62 -6.68 -0.17 31.47
C LEU A 62 -6.19 0.95 32.43
N LEU A 63 -7.05 1.93 32.72
CA LEU A 63 -6.69 3.03 33.62
C LEU A 63 -6.54 2.58 35.09
N ARG A 64 -7.33 1.58 35.51
CA ARG A 64 -7.15 0.96 36.83
C ARG A 64 -5.84 0.20 36.91
N ALA A 65 -5.48 -0.54 35.87
CA ALA A 65 -4.19 -1.21 35.80
C ALA A 65 -3.02 -0.23 35.93
N GLN A 66 -3.06 0.87 35.19
CA GLN A 66 -2.07 1.94 35.28
C GLN A 66 -2.01 2.56 36.67
N SER A 67 -3.16 2.82 37.29
CA SER A 67 -3.26 3.32 38.68
C SER A 67 -2.63 2.34 39.67
N SER A 68 -2.96 1.05 39.57
CA SER A 68 -2.43 -0.03 40.40
C SER A 68 -0.92 -0.18 40.24
N LEU A 69 -0.40 -0.07 39.01
CA LEU A 69 1.04 -0.10 38.75
C LEU A 69 1.76 1.06 39.47
N HIS A 70 1.24 2.29 39.40
CA HIS A 70 1.80 3.43 40.11
C HIS A 70 1.67 3.32 41.63
N ALA A 71 0.66 2.60 42.12
CA ALA A 71 0.50 2.22 43.53
C ALA A 71 1.38 1.01 43.94
N LYS A 72 2.26 0.52 43.05
CA LYS A 72 3.13 -0.66 43.24
C LYS A 72 2.37 -1.99 43.45
N LYS A 73 1.13 -2.07 42.95
CA LYS A 73 0.29 -3.26 42.96
C LYS A 73 0.36 -3.99 41.62
N THR A 74 1.54 -4.52 41.27
CA THR A 74 1.82 -5.10 39.94
C THR A 74 0.89 -6.26 39.60
N ASN A 75 0.57 -7.15 40.55
CA ASN A 75 -0.29 -8.30 40.28
C ASN A 75 -1.73 -7.89 39.91
N GLU A 76 -2.28 -6.87 40.58
CA GLU A 76 -3.59 -6.31 40.25
C GLU A 76 -3.58 -5.65 38.87
N ALA A 77 -2.50 -4.91 38.56
CA ALA A 77 -2.34 -4.28 37.26
C ALA A 77 -2.31 -5.31 36.12
N VAL A 78 -1.54 -6.39 36.28
CA VAL A 78 -1.45 -7.46 35.28
C VAL A 78 -2.81 -8.15 35.10
N ALA A 79 -3.53 -8.45 36.19
CA ALA A 79 -4.85 -9.09 36.10
C ALA A 79 -5.89 -8.22 35.36
N ASP A 80 -5.83 -6.90 35.53
CA ASP A 80 -6.67 -5.96 34.81
C ASP A 80 -6.33 -5.89 33.32
N ILE A 81 -5.04 -5.83 32.99
CA ILE A 81 -4.56 -5.87 31.60
C ILE A 81 -4.96 -7.17 30.92
N GLU A 82 -4.77 -8.32 31.55
CA GLU A 82 -5.20 -9.62 31.02
C GLU A 82 -6.71 -9.69 30.81
N SER A 83 -7.50 -8.96 31.61
CA SER A 83 -8.94 -8.86 31.42
C SER A 83 -9.29 -8.03 30.17
N VAL A 84 -8.53 -6.98 29.87
CA VAL A 84 -8.66 -6.23 28.60
C VAL A 84 -8.24 -7.11 27.42
N LEU A 85 -7.15 -7.86 27.55
CA LEU A 85 -6.62 -8.72 26.48
C LEU A 85 -7.46 -9.97 26.18
N LYS A 86 -8.49 -10.25 26.99
CA LYS A 86 -9.55 -11.23 26.67
C LYS A 86 -10.68 -10.62 25.83
N GLY A 87 -10.77 -9.29 25.80
CA GLY A 87 -11.74 -8.50 25.04
C GLY A 87 -11.47 -8.48 23.54
N ASP A 88 -12.03 -7.49 22.85
CA ASP A 88 -11.92 -7.36 21.41
C ASP A 88 -10.51 -6.90 21.00
N PRO A 89 -9.73 -7.70 20.22
CA PRO A 89 -8.41 -7.29 19.75
C PRO A 89 -8.43 -6.10 18.79
N ARG A 90 -9.59 -5.77 18.18
CA ARG A 90 -9.76 -4.59 17.31
C ARG A 90 -9.91 -3.29 18.10
N SER A 91 -10.18 -3.39 19.41
CA SER A 91 -10.27 -2.23 20.30
C SER A 91 -8.93 -1.48 20.34
N PRO A 92 -8.89 -0.15 20.14
CA PRO A 92 -7.67 0.63 20.32
C PRO A 92 -7.04 0.45 21.72
N ILE A 93 -7.87 0.12 22.71
CA ILE A 93 -7.46 -0.14 24.10
C ILE A 93 -6.64 -1.43 24.20
N PHE A 94 -6.94 -2.44 23.38
CA PHE A 94 -6.22 -3.70 23.35
C PHE A 94 -4.74 -3.49 23.01
N ARG A 95 -4.42 -2.67 22.00
CA ARG A 95 -3.03 -2.37 21.62
C ARG A 95 -2.25 -1.69 22.75
N LEU A 96 -2.89 -0.76 23.46
CA LEU A 96 -2.31 -0.14 24.66
C LEU A 96 -2.07 -1.18 25.76
N ALA A 97 -3.01 -2.11 25.95
CA ALA A 97 -2.90 -3.18 26.92
C ALA A 97 -1.78 -4.17 26.61
N VAL A 98 -1.53 -4.51 25.33
CA VAL A 98 -0.39 -5.35 24.91
C VAL A 98 0.94 -4.69 25.27
N ALA A 99 1.07 -3.40 24.95
CA ALA A 99 2.28 -2.64 25.27
C ALA A 99 2.53 -2.55 26.78
N ASP A 100 1.47 -2.27 27.55
CA ASP A 100 1.53 -2.23 29.02
C ASP A 100 1.84 -3.61 29.61
N TYR A 101 1.28 -4.70 29.08
CA TYR A 101 1.58 -6.08 29.51
C TYR A 101 3.06 -6.41 29.37
N LYS A 102 3.65 -6.15 28.20
CA LYS A 102 5.07 -6.38 27.94
C LYS A 102 5.95 -5.57 28.88
N LYS A 103 5.60 -4.31 29.12
CA LYS A 103 6.32 -3.44 30.05
C LYS A 103 6.23 -3.94 31.50
N MET A 104 5.08 -4.46 31.93
CA MET A 104 4.87 -4.93 33.30
C MET A 104 5.49 -6.29 33.58
N THR A 105 5.48 -7.20 32.60
CA THR A 105 5.85 -8.62 32.79
C THR A 105 7.19 -8.99 32.16
N GLY A 106 7.68 -8.20 31.20
CA GLY A 106 8.82 -8.54 30.35
C GLY A 106 8.51 -9.63 29.31
N LYS A 107 7.26 -10.08 29.20
CA LYS A 107 6.82 -11.14 28.28
C LYS A 107 5.95 -10.56 27.18
N ASP A 108 6.10 -11.09 25.97
CA ASP A 108 5.13 -10.83 24.90
C ASP A 108 3.79 -11.48 25.26
N TRP A 109 2.69 -10.83 24.85
CA TRP A 109 1.36 -11.41 24.99
C TRP A 109 1.24 -12.58 24.02
N GLY A 110 1.12 -13.80 24.55
CA GLY A 110 0.99 -15.02 23.73
C GLY A 110 -0.40 -15.24 23.13
N GLY A 111 -1.30 -14.27 23.25
CA GLY A 111 -2.61 -14.33 22.61
C GLY A 111 -2.58 -13.77 21.19
N ILE A 112 -3.73 -13.32 20.71
CA ILE A 112 -3.90 -12.79 19.36
C ILE A 112 -3.18 -11.44 19.25
N ASP A 113 -2.28 -11.32 18.28
CA ASP A 113 -1.59 -10.10 17.89
C ASP A 113 -1.93 -9.80 16.42
N LEU A 114 -2.61 -8.68 16.19
CA LEU A 114 -3.06 -8.23 14.87
C LEU A 114 -2.28 -6.99 14.38
N SER A 115 -1.12 -6.72 14.99
CA SER A 115 -0.37 -5.47 14.74
C SER A 115 0.42 -5.47 13.43
N THR A 116 0.84 -6.65 12.94
CA THR A 116 1.52 -6.82 11.66
C THR A 116 0.90 -8.00 10.89
N PRO A 117 1.08 -8.07 9.56
CA PRO A 117 0.62 -9.23 8.79
C PRO A 117 1.22 -10.55 9.30
N GLU A 118 2.50 -10.54 9.67
CA GLU A 118 3.21 -11.70 10.21
C GLU A 118 2.68 -12.17 11.56
N SER A 119 2.44 -11.25 12.52
CA SER A 119 1.88 -11.62 13.83
C SER A 119 0.42 -12.05 13.72
N THR A 120 -0.33 -11.46 12.79
CA THR A 120 -1.70 -11.87 12.45
C THR A 120 -1.73 -13.29 11.91
N TRP A 121 -0.84 -13.61 10.96
CA TRP A 121 -0.71 -14.96 10.41
C TRP A 121 -0.41 -15.98 11.50
N ARG A 122 0.59 -15.72 12.35
CA ARG A 122 0.91 -16.60 13.48
C ARG A 122 -0.26 -16.77 14.45
N SER A 123 -1.00 -15.69 14.72
CA SER A 123 -2.17 -15.73 15.59
C SER A 123 -3.29 -16.57 14.99
N LEU A 124 -3.52 -16.45 13.68
CA LEU A 124 -4.47 -17.27 12.92
C LEU A 124 -4.10 -18.76 13.01
N VAL A 125 -2.88 -19.12 12.61
CA VAL A 125 -2.40 -20.52 12.66
C VAL A 125 -2.54 -21.09 14.07
N GLY A 126 -2.12 -20.33 15.09
CA GLY A 126 -2.26 -20.75 16.47
C GLY A 126 -3.72 -20.91 16.93
N ALA A 127 -4.63 -20.06 16.47
CA ALA A 127 -6.06 -20.17 16.77
C ALA A 127 -6.67 -21.43 16.13
N VAL A 128 -6.37 -21.67 14.86
CA VAL A 128 -6.84 -22.85 14.12
C VAL A 128 -6.34 -24.15 14.77
N GLN A 129 -5.03 -24.24 15.08
CA GLN A 129 -4.44 -25.41 15.73
C GLN A 129 -5.05 -25.75 17.10
N ARG A 130 -5.63 -24.76 17.80
CA ARG A 130 -6.29 -24.96 19.10
C ARG A 130 -7.81 -25.19 18.99
N GLY A 131 -8.38 -25.13 17.78
CA GLY A 131 -9.83 -25.10 17.60
C GLY A 131 -10.49 -23.84 18.18
N ASP A 132 -9.76 -22.72 18.26
CA ASP A 132 -10.24 -21.46 18.83
C ASP A 132 -11.03 -20.65 17.79
N VAL A 133 -12.32 -20.95 17.66
CA VAL A 133 -13.27 -20.25 16.77
C VAL A 133 -13.28 -18.74 17.01
N VAL A 134 -13.16 -18.31 18.28
CA VAL A 134 -13.17 -16.89 18.62
C VAL A 134 -11.89 -16.23 18.12
N GLY A 135 -10.75 -16.90 18.24
CA GLY A 135 -9.49 -16.45 17.66
C GLY A 135 -9.50 -16.38 16.15
N LEU A 136 -10.07 -17.39 15.48
CA LEU A 136 -10.27 -17.38 14.03
C LEU A 136 -11.09 -16.15 13.58
N LYS A 137 -12.26 -15.93 14.21
CA LYS A 137 -13.14 -14.78 13.92
C LYS A 137 -12.44 -13.42 14.13
N ARG A 138 -11.42 -13.38 14.97
CA ARG A 138 -10.65 -12.17 15.24
C ARG A 138 -9.54 -11.92 14.21
N CYS A 139 -9.02 -12.97 13.58
CA CYS A 139 -7.95 -12.88 12.59
C CYS A 139 -8.45 -12.76 11.14
N CYS A 140 -9.70 -13.12 10.86
CA CYS A 140 -10.28 -13.10 9.51
C CYS A 140 -11.42 -12.07 9.39
N THR A 141 -11.74 -11.67 8.15
CA THR A 141 -12.86 -10.80 7.80
C THR A 141 -13.50 -11.22 6.47
N GLY A 142 -14.57 -10.54 6.07
CA GLY A 142 -15.15 -10.67 4.74
C GLY A 142 -15.72 -12.06 4.40
N GLN A 143 -15.60 -12.42 3.11
CA GLN A 143 -16.11 -13.67 2.55
C GLN A 143 -15.34 -14.88 3.06
N LEU A 144 -14.00 -14.77 3.17
CA LEU A 144 -13.17 -15.86 3.67
C LEU A 144 -13.57 -16.29 5.08
N LEU A 145 -13.89 -15.34 5.97
CA LEU A 145 -14.39 -15.70 7.29
C LEU A 145 -15.72 -16.48 7.22
N ALA A 146 -16.62 -16.11 6.30
CA ALA A 146 -17.89 -16.81 6.15
C ALA A 146 -17.67 -18.25 5.66
N GLU A 147 -16.81 -18.45 4.67
CA GLU A 147 -16.46 -19.77 4.12
C GLU A 147 -15.80 -20.67 5.16
N LEU A 148 -14.84 -20.13 5.93
CA LEU A 148 -14.20 -20.88 7.01
C LEU A 148 -15.21 -21.29 8.09
N LEU A 149 -16.16 -20.43 8.43
CA LEU A 149 -17.18 -20.75 9.42
C LEU A 149 -18.19 -21.78 8.91
N GLU A 150 -18.59 -21.71 7.65
CA GLU A 150 -19.46 -22.71 7.02
C GLU A 150 -18.79 -24.09 7.04
N LEU A 151 -17.51 -24.17 6.65
CA LEU A 151 -16.72 -25.41 6.69
C LEU A 151 -16.63 -26.00 8.12
N ILE A 152 -16.45 -25.14 9.12
CA ILE A 152 -16.40 -25.53 10.54
C ILE A 152 -17.76 -26.01 11.07
N GLU A 153 -18.85 -25.39 10.64
CA GLU A 153 -20.21 -25.71 11.09
C GLU A 153 -20.70 -27.04 10.50
N ASP A 154 -20.38 -27.30 9.23
CA ASP A 154 -20.80 -28.51 8.52
C ASP A 154 -19.99 -29.75 8.93
N GLU A 155 -18.70 -29.58 9.23
CA GLU A 155 -17.81 -30.68 9.57
C GLU A 155 -17.04 -30.43 10.88
N PRO A 156 -17.33 -31.18 11.96
CA PRO A 156 -16.54 -31.10 13.20
C PRO A 156 -15.05 -31.39 12.99
N ALA A 157 -14.69 -32.07 11.89
CA ALA A 157 -13.31 -32.33 11.47
C ALA A 157 -12.69 -31.18 10.65
N GLY A 158 -13.48 -30.22 10.17
CA GLY A 158 -13.02 -29.12 9.31
C GLY A 158 -11.93 -28.27 9.97
N PHE A 159 -11.99 -28.07 11.30
CA PHE A 159 -10.89 -27.41 12.03
C PHE A 159 -9.57 -28.15 11.92
N GLN A 160 -9.61 -29.49 12.01
CA GLN A 160 -8.39 -30.29 11.97
C GLN A 160 -7.82 -30.33 10.55
N GLU A 161 -8.68 -30.30 9.54
CA GLU A 161 -8.27 -30.21 8.14
C GLU A 161 -7.55 -28.89 7.84
N ILE A 162 -8.20 -27.75 8.15
CA ILE A 162 -7.57 -26.42 8.01
C ILE A 162 -6.29 -26.34 8.87
N ALA A 163 -6.29 -26.92 10.08
CA ALA A 163 -5.10 -26.94 10.93
C ALA A 163 -3.94 -27.71 10.30
N ASN A 164 -4.22 -28.82 9.62
CA ASN A 164 -3.20 -29.64 8.96
C ASN A 164 -2.64 -28.93 7.72
N GLU A 165 -3.49 -28.27 6.95
CA GLU A 165 -3.09 -27.45 5.79
C GLU A 165 -2.19 -26.29 6.25
N LEU A 166 -2.65 -25.51 7.23
CA LEU A 166 -1.88 -24.39 7.75
C LEU A 166 -0.61 -24.83 8.51
N ALA A 167 -0.56 -26.04 9.07
CA ALA A 167 0.64 -26.52 9.78
C ALA A 167 1.86 -26.68 8.86
N GLY A 168 1.66 -26.86 7.56
CA GLY A 168 2.73 -26.91 6.57
C GLY A 168 3.16 -25.53 6.04
N THR A 169 2.45 -24.46 6.42
CA THR A 169 2.67 -23.13 5.85
C THR A 169 3.57 -22.27 6.75
N GLU A 170 4.60 -21.65 6.16
CA GLU A 170 5.44 -20.66 6.87
C GLU A 170 5.32 -19.29 6.25
N PHE A 171 5.35 -18.25 7.09
CA PHE A 171 5.39 -16.87 6.62
C PHE A 171 6.76 -16.55 6.03
N ILE A 172 6.83 -16.16 4.75
CA ILE A 172 8.07 -15.76 4.09
C ILE A 172 8.23 -14.24 4.17
N SER A 173 7.24 -13.50 3.66
CA SER A 173 7.31 -12.04 3.57
C SER A 173 5.93 -11.39 3.48
N ALA A 174 5.87 -10.07 3.69
CA ALA A 174 4.67 -9.29 3.40
C ALA A 174 5.04 -7.96 2.74
N THR A 175 4.31 -7.61 1.68
CA THR A 175 4.41 -6.33 0.98
C THR A 175 3.19 -5.48 1.31
N MET A 176 3.40 -4.35 1.98
CA MET A 176 2.31 -3.47 2.44
C MET A 176 2.00 -2.37 1.43
N ASN A 177 0.72 -2.18 1.13
CA ASN A 177 0.20 -1.01 0.43
C ASN A 177 -0.61 -0.16 1.41
N VAL A 178 0.04 0.89 1.93
CA VAL A 178 -0.55 1.81 2.91
C VAL A 178 -1.69 2.63 2.31
N ALA A 179 -1.69 2.87 0.99
CA ALA A 179 -2.71 3.68 0.33
C ALA A 179 -4.06 2.95 0.28
N SER A 180 -4.05 1.63 0.07
CA SER A 180 -5.27 0.81 0.05
C SER A 180 -5.52 0.05 1.34
N ASN A 181 -4.68 0.22 2.38
CA ASN A 181 -4.77 -0.52 3.62
C ASN A 181 -4.76 -2.05 3.38
N LYS A 182 -3.99 -2.53 2.42
CA LYS A 182 -3.84 -3.96 2.12
C LYS A 182 -2.39 -4.42 2.25
N ALA A 183 -2.17 -5.72 2.43
CA ALA A 183 -0.87 -6.35 2.38
C ALA A 183 -0.97 -7.67 1.62
N CYS A 184 -0.03 -7.91 0.70
CA CYS A 184 0.17 -9.23 0.10
C CYS A 184 1.16 -10.00 0.98
N VAL A 185 0.72 -11.13 1.52
CA VAL A 185 1.54 -12.04 2.32
C VAL A 185 1.94 -13.21 1.46
N VAL A 186 3.24 -13.56 1.47
CA VAL A 186 3.78 -14.72 0.77
C VAL A 186 4.10 -15.80 1.80
N LEU A 187 3.58 -16.99 1.55
CA LEU A 187 3.68 -18.17 2.40
C LEU A 187 4.39 -19.29 1.64
N SER A 188 5.17 -20.12 2.33
CA SER A 188 5.74 -21.34 1.73
C SER A 188 4.78 -22.51 1.94
N GLU A 189 4.63 -23.37 0.94
CA GLU A 189 3.82 -24.58 1.02
C GLU A 189 4.69 -25.81 1.32
N GLY A 190 4.87 -26.15 2.60
CA GLY A 190 5.48 -27.39 3.04
C GLY A 190 6.90 -27.66 2.53
N ASP A 191 7.14 -28.89 2.07
CA ASP A 191 8.43 -29.37 1.58
C ASP A 191 8.69 -29.04 0.09
N ASP A 192 7.76 -28.35 -0.60
CA ASP A 192 7.97 -27.94 -1.99
C ASP A 192 8.73 -26.59 -2.03
N PRO A 193 10.04 -26.59 -2.36
CA PRO A 193 10.85 -25.36 -2.35
C PRO A 193 10.43 -24.34 -3.43
N GLY A 194 9.46 -24.64 -4.28
CA GLY A 194 8.89 -23.72 -5.27
C GLY A 194 7.42 -23.33 -5.04
N GLY A 195 6.73 -23.93 -4.06
CA GLY A 195 5.34 -23.63 -3.74
C GLY A 195 5.24 -22.36 -2.92
N GLU A 196 5.01 -21.22 -3.58
CA GLU A 196 4.64 -19.97 -2.90
C GLU A 196 3.13 -19.75 -3.00
N GLU A 197 2.46 -19.71 -1.85
CA GLU A 197 1.08 -19.29 -1.76
C GLU A 197 1.03 -17.80 -1.39
N LYS A 198 0.09 -17.06 -1.97
CA LYS A 198 -0.09 -15.63 -1.70
C LYS A 198 -1.47 -15.41 -1.13
N VAL A 199 -1.56 -14.66 -0.03
CA VAL A 199 -2.84 -14.28 0.57
C VAL A 199 -2.90 -12.78 0.79
N VAL A 200 -4.12 -12.23 0.77
CA VAL A 200 -4.35 -10.80 0.98
C VAL A 200 -4.86 -10.55 2.39
N MET A 201 -4.16 -9.65 3.09
CA MET A 201 -4.61 -9.09 4.36
C MET A 201 -5.07 -7.65 4.18
N GLN A 202 -6.03 -7.24 4.99
CA GLN A 202 -6.58 -5.88 5.02
C GLN A 202 -6.42 -5.28 6.43
N LEU A 203 -6.07 -4.01 6.48
CA LEU A 203 -5.97 -3.23 7.71
C LEU A 203 -7.32 -2.57 8.01
N GLU A 204 -8.06 -3.12 8.96
CA GLU A 204 -9.34 -2.59 9.45
C GLU A 204 -9.19 -2.15 10.91
N ASP A 205 -9.61 -0.92 11.23
CA ASP A 205 -9.51 -0.33 12.58
C ASP A 205 -8.10 -0.38 13.21
N GLY A 206 -7.07 -0.48 12.36
CA GLY A 206 -5.67 -0.59 12.77
C GLY A 206 -5.24 -2.00 13.15
N CYS A 207 -5.99 -3.02 12.75
CA CYS A 207 -5.68 -4.44 12.86
C CYS A 207 -5.60 -5.09 11.49
N TRP A 208 -4.56 -5.89 11.25
CA TRP A 208 -4.47 -6.70 10.05
C TRP A 208 -5.38 -7.93 10.18
N LEU A 209 -6.13 -8.20 9.12
CA LEU A 209 -7.09 -9.29 9.04
C LEU A 209 -6.94 -10.00 7.70
N LEU A 210 -7.04 -11.33 7.70
CA LEU A 210 -7.08 -12.10 6.46
C LEU A 210 -8.45 -11.90 5.79
N ALA A 211 -8.45 -11.37 4.57
CA ALA A 211 -9.68 -10.86 3.94
C ALA A 211 -10.18 -11.73 2.78
N ALA A 212 -9.28 -12.28 1.97
CA ALA A 212 -9.63 -13.10 0.81
C ALA A 212 -8.47 -13.99 0.40
N GLU A 213 -8.81 -15.06 -0.31
CA GLU A 213 -7.88 -15.76 -1.20
C GLU A 213 -7.46 -14.85 -2.37
N TYR A 214 -6.33 -15.20 -2.96
CA TYR A 214 -5.67 -14.47 -4.03
C TYR A 214 -6.60 -14.14 -5.22
N ASP A 215 -6.62 -12.87 -5.63
CA ASP A 215 -7.07 -12.44 -6.97
C ASP A 215 -5.90 -11.76 -7.69
N GLU A 216 -5.66 -12.10 -8.96
CA GLU A 216 -4.61 -11.50 -9.79
C GLU A 216 -4.75 -9.98 -9.88
N ASP A 217 -5.98 -9.46 -9.87
CA ASP A 217 -6.22 -8.01 -9.95
C ASP A 217 -5.76 -7.27 -8.67
N ASP A 218 -5.87 -7.91 -7.50
CA ASP A 218 -5.32 -7.38 -6.25
C ASP A 218 -3.78 -7.37 -6.29
N PHE A 219 -3.14 -8.40 -6.87
CA PHE A 219 -1.69 -8.44 -7.00
C PHE A 219 -1.14 -7.39 -7.97
N ARG A 220 -1.85 -7.08 -9.06
CA ARG A 220 -1.51 -5.94 -9.93
C ARG A 220 -1.42 -4.64 -9.13
N GLU A 221 -2.28 -4.45 -8.14
CA GLU A 221 -2.20 -3.29 -7.26
C GLU A 221 -0.89 -3.24 -6.46
N PHE A 222 -0.34 -4.39 -6.05
CA PHE A 222 0.92 -4.49 -5.31
C PHE A 222 2.17 -4.46 -6.22
N GLU A 223 2.15 -5.15 -7.36
CA GLU A 223 3.25 -5.13 -8.35
C GLU A 223 3.42 -3.75 -8.98
N PHE A 224 2.31 -3.07 -9.30
CA PHE A 224 2.36 -1.71 -9.85
C PHE A 224 2.43 -0.62 -8.77
N GLY A 225 2.14 -0.97 -7.51
CA GLY A 225 1.90 -0.03 -6.41
C GLY A 225 3.01 0.06 -5.37
N GLN A 226 4.21 0.46 -5.78
CA GLN A 226 5.04 1.37 -4.98
C GLN A 226 5.92 2.28 -5.86
N ALA A 227 6.34 1.86 -7.05
CA ALA A 227 7.20 2.69 -7.89
C ALA A 227 6.45 3.78 -8.68
N ARG A 228 5.19 3.58 -9.09
CA ARG A 228 4.53 4.48 -10.05
C ARG A 228 3.50 5.43 -9.46
N ALA A 229 2.70 5.05 -8.47
CA ALA A 229 1.63 5.92 -7.98
C ALA A 229 2.18 7.20 -7.31
N GLY A 230 3.11 7.07 -6.35
CA GLY A 230 3.69 8.24 -5.68
C GLY A 230 4.44 9.18 -6.63
N GLN A 231 5.24 8.61 -7.54
CA GLN A 231 6.03 9.39 -8.49
C GLN A 231 5.17 10.05 -9.58
N VAL A 232 4.12 9.39 -10.07
CA VAL A 232 3.18 9.98 -11.05
C VAL A 232 2.33 11.07 -10.42
N TYR A 233 1.88 10.91 -9.17
CA TYR A 233 1.17 11.98 -8.46
C TYR A 233 2.08 13.17 -8.14
N ASP A 234 3.32 12.91 -7.72
CA ASP A 234 4.31 13.97 -7.48
C ASP A 234 4.70 14.69 -8.78
N ASP A 235 4.91 13.97 -9.87
CA ASP A 235 5.25 14.56 -11.16
C ASP A 235 4.06 15.30 -11.77
N ALA A 236 2.83 14.79 -11.63
CA ALA A 236 1.62 15.51 -12.02
C ALA A 236 1.44 16.83 -11.25
N ASN A 237 1.71 16.82 -9.95
CA ASN A 237 1.68 18.03 -9.13
C ASN A 237 2.79 19.00 -9.52
N LYS A 238 4.00 18.51 -9.84
CA LYS A 238 5.10 19.35 -10.36
C LYS A 238 4.75 19.98 -11.71
N PHE A 239 4.19 19.21 -12.65
CA PHE A 239 3.75 19.72 -13.96
C PHE A 239 2.72 20.84 -13.81
N ARG A 240 1.73 20.67 -12.91
CA ARG A 240 0.72 21.70 -12.63
C ARG A 240 1.30 22.97 -11.99
N LEU A 241 2.26 22.82 -11.08
CA LEU A 241 2.93 23.97 -10.44
C LEU A 241 3.79 24.75 -11.44
N ILE A 242 4.48 24.05 -12.35
CA ILE A 242 5.28 24.67 -13.42
C ILE A 242 4.35 25.40 -14.39
N ASP A 243 3.24 24.78 -14.80
CA ASP A 243 2.26 25.39 -15.70
C ASP A 243 1.67 26.69 -15.13
N ALA A 244 1.21 26.66 -13.87
CA ALA A 244 0.72 27.85 -13.19
C ALA A 244 1.79 28.96 -13.09
N ALA A 245 3.05 28.60 -12.86
CA ALA A 245 4.17 29.54 -12.84
C ALA A 245 4.46 30.14 -14.21
N MET A 246 4.36 29.34 -15.28
CA MET A 246 4.49 29.82 -16.66
C MET A 246 3.36 30.79 -17.04
N GLU A 247 2.12 30.50 -16.64
CA GLU A 247 0.99 31.41 -16.86
C GLU A 247 1.21 32.76 -16.18
N MET A 248 1.62 32.75 -14.90
CA MET A 248 1.93 33.98 -14.15
C MET A 248 3.07 34.77 -14.82
N TYR A 249 4.11 34.10 -15.29
CA TYR A 249 5.22 34.74 -16.00
C TYR A 249 4.77 35.39 -17.31
N VAL A 250 3.97 34.69 -18.13
CA VAL A 250 3.45 35.24 -19.39
C VAL A 250 2.54 36.45 -19.12
N LEU A 251 1.73 36.40 -18.06
CA LEU A 251 0.89 37.52 -17.62
C LEU A 251 1.72 38.77 -17.26
N GLU A 252 2.84 38.60 -16.56
CA GLU A 252 3.68 39.69 -16.09
C GLU A 252 4.58 40.27 -17.20
N TYR A 253 5.18 39.40 -18.01
CA TYR A 253 6.22 39.80 -18.98
C TYR A 253 5.73 39.84 -20.43
N GLY A 254 4.50 39.42 -20.71
CA GLY A 254 3.90 39.40 -22.06
C GLY A 254 4.57 38.43 -23.03
N ARG A 255 5.44 37.54 -22.53
CA ARG A 255 6.17 36.53 -23.32
C ARG A 255 6.47 35.30 -22.47
N PRO A 256 6.61 34.11 -23.07
CA PRO A 256 7.01 32.91 -22.35
C PRO A 256 8.47 33.01 -21.84
N PRO A 257 8.81 32.30 -20.76
CA PRO A 257 10.18 32.27 -20.23
C PRO A 257 11.14 31.59 -21.22
N ALA A 258 12.44 31.89 -21.13
CA ALA A 258 13.47 31.26 -21.95
C ALA A 258 14.04 29.99 -21.28
N GLY A 259 13.88 29.88 -19.96
CA GLY A 259 14.27 28.75 -19.12
C GLY A 259 13.34 28.54 -17.93
N LEU A 260 13.44 27.39 -17.23
CA LEU A 260 12.69 27.17 -15.99
C LEU A 260 13.23 28.01 -14.81
N GLU A 261 14.49 28.44 -14.90
CA GLU A 261 15.13 29.37 -13.98
C GLU A 261 14.40 30.72 -13.90
N ASP A 262 13.77 31.15 -14.99
CA ASP A 262 13.04 32.42 -15.08
C ASP A 262 11.75 32.40 -14.23
N ILE A 263 11.24 31.22 -13.89
CA ILE A 263 10.02 31.03 -13.10
C ILE A 263 10.28 30.49 -11.70
N ARG A 264 11.55 30.42 -11.28
CA ARG A 264 11.98 29.83 -9.99
C ARG A 264 11.25 30.46 -8.79
N ASP A 265 11.06 31.77 -8.80
CA ASP A 265 10.44 32.51 -7.68
C ASP A 265 8.94 32.19 -7.51
N TYR A 266 8.28 31.71 -8.58
CA TYR A 266 6.87 31.33 -8.54
C TYR A 266 6.65 29.90 -8.01
N VAL A 267 7.71 29.08 -7.92
CA VAL A 267 7.64 27.69 -7.46
C VAL A 267 8.41 27.53 -6.14
N LYS A 268 7.69 27.62 -5.01
CA LYS A 268 8.25 27.59 -3.64
C LYS A 268 9.07 26.34 -3.25
N ASN A 269 9.14 25.31 -4.10
CA ASN A 269 9.82 24.03 -3.84
C ASN A 269 10.79 23.61 -4.96
N PHE A 270 11.14 24.52 -5.86
CA PHE A 270 11.96 24.21 -7.05
C PHE A 270 13.33 23.61 -6.69
N ASP A 271 13.88 24.02 -5.55
CA ASP A 271 15.19 23.67 -4.97
C ASP A 271 15.21 22.37 -4.14
N ARG A 272 14.06 21.75 -3.87
CA ARG A 272 13.96 20.47 -3.14
C ARG A 272 13.75 19.25 -4.03
N THR A 273 13.76 19.42 -5.35
CA THR A 273 13.49 18.36 -6.32
C THR A 273 14.81 17.87 -6.91
N VAL A 274 15.12 16.57 -6.82
CA VAL A 274 16.33 16.00 -7.46
C VAL A 274 16.09 15.92 -8.96
N ILE A 275 16.95 16.60 -9.71
CA ILE A 275 16.88 16.78 -11.16
C ILE A 275 17.93 15.86 -11.80
N SER A 276 17.53 14.99 -12.74
CA SER A 276 18.47 14.19 -13.53
C SER A 276 18.07 14.14 -15.01
N ALA A 277 18.87 14.83 -15.82
CA ALA A 277 19.19 14.56 -17.22
C ALA A 277 20.59 15.16 -17.46
N SER A 278 21.30 14.77 -18.54
CA SER A 278 22.69 15.16 -18.82
C SER A 278 22.95 16.68 -18.96
N ASP A 279 21.89 17.48 -19.08
CA ASP A 279 21.89 18.95 -19.09
C ASP A 279 21.43 19.58 -17.76
N GLY A 280 21.09 18.76 -16.76
CA GLY A 280 20.65 19.18 -15.44
C GLY A 280 19.22 19.73 -15.37
N LYS A 281 18.31 19.40 -16.31
CA LYS A 281 16.88 19.77 -16.25
C LYS A 281 15.98 18.55 -16.52
N PRO A 282 15.03 18.16 -15.63
CA PRO A 282 14.26 16.93 -15.80
C PRO A 282 13.01 17.12 -16.67
N PHE A 283 12.70 18.38 -16.99
CA PHE A 283 11.55 18.78 -17.77
C PHE A 283 12.00 19.73 -18.88
N VAL A 284 11.34 19.60 -20.03
CA VAL A 284 11.44 20.54 -21.13
C VAL A 284 10.10 21.25 -21.23
N PHE A 285 10.14 22.56 -21.39
CA PHE A 285 8.96 23.30 -21.79
C PHE A 285 9.12 23.76 -23.24
N SER A 286 8.00 23.84 -23.94
CA SER A 286 7.98 24.44 -25.27
C SER A 286 6.65 25.11 -25.52
N VAL A 287 6.66 26.10 -26.40
CA VAL A 287 5.47 26.86 -26.77
C VAL A 287 5.14 26.51 -28.22
N PRO A 288 3.98 25.87 -28.49
CA PRO A 288 3.52 25.64 -29.84
C PRO A 288 3.54 26.90 -30.69
N ARG A 289 3.91 26.79 -31.97
CA ARG A 289 3.73 27.91 -32.90
C ARG A 289 2.22 28.15 -33.03
N GLN A 290 1.80 29.39 -32.74
CA GLN A 290 0.38 29.80 -32.77
C GLN A 290 -0.33 29.25 -34.01
N ALA A 291 -1.41 28.51 -33.81
CA ALA A 291 -2.50 28.51 -34.78
C ALA A 291 -3.21 29.86 -34.62
N SER A 292 -3.28 30.64 -35.69
CA SER A 292 -3.82 32.01 -35.72
C SER A 292 -5.15 32.12 -34.96
N GLY A 293 -5.13 32.78 -33.79
CA GLY A 293 -6.32 33.20 -33.03
C GLY A 293 -6.61 32.49 -31.71
N GLY A 294 -5.81 31.50 -31.27
CA GLY A 294 -6.02 30.78 -30.00
C GLY A 294 -5.05 31.16 -28.88
N GLN A 295 -5.49 31.01 -27.62
CA GLN A 295 -4.61 31.01 -26.45
C GLN A 295 -3.63 29.83 -26.58
N VAL A 296 -2.33 30.11 -26.61
CA VAL A 296 -1.30 29.07 -26.69
C VAL A 296 -0.91 28.69 -25.28
N MET A 297 -1.28 27.47 -24.88
CA MET A 297 -0.81 26.88 -23.64
C MET A 297 0.59 26.31 -23.85
N PRO A 298 1.55 26.58 -22.94
CA PRO A 298 2.84 25.93 -22.98
C PRO A 298 2.68 24.42 -22.77
N TRP A 299 3.57 23.65 -23.40
CA TRP A 299 3.73 22.23 -23.08
C TRP A 299 4.85 22.08 -22.07
N VAL A 300 4.65 21.23 -21.07
CA VAL A 300 5.67 20.85 -20.09
C VAL A 300 5.76 19.33 -20.07
N PHE A 301 6.91 18.76 -20.40
CA PHE A 301 7.06 17.31 -20.53
C PHE A 301 8.39 16.82 -19.96
N GLY A 302 8.42 15.55 -19.56
CA GLY A 302 9.65 14.90 -19.08
C GLY A 302 10.74 14.96 -20.14
N ALA A 303 11.96 15.30 -19.72
CA ALA A 303 13.10 15.41 -20.62
C ALA A 303 13.47 14.05 -21.20
N THR A 304 13.37 12.97 -20.42
CA THR A 304 13.57 11.58 -20.85
C THR A 304 12.25 10.85 -21.04
N SER A 305 12.22 9.95 -22.03
CA SER A 305 11.20 8.92 -22.13
C SER A 305 11.56 7.79 -21.17
N VAL A 306 10.55 7.20 -20.51
CA VAL A 306 10.68 5.99 -19.69
C VAL A 306 9.76 4.95 -20.32
N ASP A 307 10.30 3.76 -20.61
CA ASP A 307 9.55 2.67 -21.27
C ASP A 307 8.89 3.09 -22.60
N GLY A 308 9.61 3.89 -23.39
CA GLY A 308 9.12 4.41 -24.69
C GLY A 308 7.96 5.42 -24.58
N ARG A 309 7.64 5.91 -23.38
CA ARG A 309 6.57 6.88 -23.14
C ARG A 309 7.04 8.12 -22.37
N ARG A 310 6.32 9.22 -22.57
CA ARG A 310 6.51 10.50 -21.87
C ARG A 310 5.27 10.90 -21.10
N HIS A 311 5.51 11.43 -19.91
CA HIS A 311 4.55 12.22 -19.17
C HIS A 311 4.71 13.69 -19.52
N GLY A 312 3.61 14.39 -19.72
CA GLY A 312 3.62 15.83 -19.87
C GLY A 312 2.25 16.46 -19.77
N LEU A 313 2.24 17.74 -19.43
CA LEU A 313 1.09 18.61 -19.61
C LEU A 313 1.12 19.14 -21.04
N ILE A 314 0.18 18.66 -21.86
CA ILE A 314 0.07 18.93 -23.29
C ILE A 314 -1.32 19.49 -23.52
N ASP A 315 -1.41 20.71 -24.04
CA ASP A 315 -2.67 21.43 -24.23
C ASP A 315 -3.52 21.54 -22.94
N GLY A 316 -2.87 21.73 -21.78
CA GLY A 316 -3.51 21.85 -20.47
C GLY A 316 -4.01 20.52 -19.87
N GLN A 317 -3.77 19.39 -20.53
CA GLN A 317 -4.13 18.07 -20.04
C GLN A 317 -2.88 17.25 -19.70
N LEU A 318 -2.91 16.56 -18.57
CA LEU A 318 -1.87 15.59 -18.24
C LEU A 318 -2.03 14.38 -19.17
N ARG A 319 -1.02 14.09 -19.98
CA ARG A 319 -1.02 12.98 -20.92
C ARG A 319 0.17 12.07 -20.69
N HIS A 320 -0.05 10.78 -20.90
CA HIS A 320 0.97 9.75 -20.96
C HIS A 320 0.97 9.18 -22.38
N ILE A 321 1.93 9.58 -23.20
CA ILE A 321 1.93 9.28 -24.64
C ILE A 321 3.25 8.63 -25.06
N SER A 322 3.20 7.83 -26.12
CA SER A 322 4.43 7.23 -26.69
C SER A 322 5.37 8.30 -27.24
N GLU A 323 6.68 8.00 -27.29
CA GLU A 323 7.67 8.89 -27.91
C GLU A 323 7.28 9.26 -29.34
N ARG A 324 6.79 8.28 -30.12
CA ARG A 324 6.33 8.48 -31.50
C ARG A 324 5.16 9.45 -31.57
N GLU A 325 4.17 9.30 -30.69
CA GLU A 325 3.01 10.19 -30.63
C GLU A 325 3.43 11.59 -30.19
N PHE A 326 4.33 11.70 -29.22
CA PHE A 326 4.88 12.99 -28.76
C PHE A 326 5.59 13.73 -29.89
N LEU A 327 6.47 13.05 -30.64
CA LEU A 327 7.20 13.65 -31.75
C LEU A 327 6.27 14.08 -32.90
N ALA A 328 5.26 13.27 -33.22
CA ALA A 328 4.25 13.63 -34.22
C ALA A 328 3.47 14.88 -33.80
N LEU A 329 3.00 14.91 -32.55
CA LEU A 329 2.30 16.06 -31.96
C LEU A 329 3.20 17.31 -31.94
N ALA A 330 4.47 17.17 -31.57
CA ALA A 330 5.43 18.27 -31.56
C ALA A 330 5.66 18.83 -32.97
N GLY A 331 5.79 17.96 -33.98
CA GLY A 331 5.92 18.34 -35.39
C GLY A 331 4.71 19.11 -35.90
N ASP A 332 3.50 18.59 -35.68
CA ASP A 332 2.25 19.23 -36.08
C ASP A 332 2.06 20.62 -35.46
N LYS A 333 2.58 20.81 -34.25
CA LYS A 333 2.45 22.05 -33.46
C LYS A 333 3.64 22.99 -33.61
N GLY A 334 4.62 22.63 -34.44
CA GLY A 334 5.84 23.43 -34.65
C GLY A 334 6.68 23.62 -33.38
N VAL A 335 6.57 22.68 -32.43
CA VAL A 335 7.34 22.65 -31.19
C VAL A 335 8.76 22.17 -31.49
N SER A 336 9.74 23.03 -31.22
CA SER A 336 11.16 22.64 -31.32
C SER A 336 11.55 21.89 -30.04
N VAL A 337 11.96 20.64 -30.17
CA VAL A 337 12.47 19.83 -29.06
C VAL A 337 13.99 20.06 -28.95
N PRO A 338 14.53 20.64 -27.85
CA PRO A 338 15.94 20.97 -27.73
C PRO A 338 16.84 19.73 -27.66
N GLY A 339 17.88 19.72 -28.49
CA GLY A 339 18.86 18.64 -28.55
C GLY A 339 18.44 17.55 -29.53
N GLU A 340 19.33 17.25 -30.46
CA GLU A 340 19.34 15.97 -31.16
C GLU A 340 19.62 14.90 -30.10
N ARG A 341 18.56 14.43 -29.43
CA ARG A 341 18.63 13.17 -28.72
C ARG A 341 18.67 12.16 -29.83
N VAL A 342 19.83 11.51 -29.99
CA VAL A 342 20.05 10.43 -30.93
C VAL A 342 18.91 9.44 -30.69
N ALA A 343 17.84 9.55 -31.49
CA ALA A 343 17.13 8.38 -31.93
C ALA A 343 18.29 7.53 -32.41
N VAL A 344 18.59 6.46 -31.69
CA VAL A 344 19.50 5.50 -32.27
C VAL A 344 18.69 4.93 -33.40
N GLY A 345 18.74 5.61 -34.54
CA GLY A 345 18.24 5.09 -35.79
C GLY A 345 18.90 3.75 -35.89
N LEU A 346 18.08 2.71 -35.96
CA LEU A 346 18.57 1.40 -36.31
C LEU A 346 19.32 1.60 -37.62
N THR A 347 20.65 1.50 -37.56
CA THR A 347 21.41 1.39 -38.79
C THR A 347 21.02 0.06 -39.44
N ASP A 348 21.16 -0.07 -40.75
CA ASP A 348 20.90 -1.34 -41.44
C ASP A 348 21.71 -2.49 -40.80
N ASP A 349 22.91 -2.18 -40.29
CA ASP A 349 23.76 -3.10 -39.54
C ASP A 349 23.19 -3.49 -38.17
N ASP A 350 22.56 -2.56 -37.46
CA ASP A 350 21.90 -2.82 -36.18
C ASP A 350 20.63 -3.66 -36.38
N GLU A 351 19.83 -3.35 -37.40
CA GLU A 351 18.64 -4.14 -37.78
C GLU A 351 19.02 -5.57 -38.15
N ALA A 352 20.09 -5.75 -38.93
CA ALA A 352 20.60 -7.06 -39.31
C ALA A 352 21.07 -7.86 -38.08
N LYS A 353 21.80 -7.24 -37.15
CA LYS A 353 22.28 -7.90 -35.93
C LYS A 353 21.13 -8.30 -35.00
N ILE A 354 20.18 -7.39 -34.75
CA ILE A 354 19.03 -7.68 -33.89
C ILE A 354 18.17 -8.79 -34.51
N SER A 355 17.94 -8.74 -35.82
CA SER A 355 17.19 -9.79 -36.54
C SER A 355 17.90 -11.15 -36.50
N ASP A 356 19.23 -11.18 -36.59
CA ASP A 356 20.01 -12.41 -36.44
C ASP A 356 19.91 -12.98 -35.02
N TRP A 357 19.97 -12.14 -33.98
CA TRP A 357 19.77 -12.58 -32.61
C TRP A 357 18.35 -13.08 -32.37
N ILE A 358 17.31 -12.39 -32.86
CA ILE A 358 15.91 -12.84 -32.74
C ILE A 358 15.76 -14.23 -33.38
N ARG A 359 16.35 -14.48 -34.56
CA ARG A 359 16.33 -15.80 -35.19
C ARG A 359 17.06 -16.86 -34.35
N LYS A 360 18.18 -16.49 -33.72
CA LYS A 360 18.96 -17.40 -32.86
C LYS A 360 18.29 -17.73 -31.54
N LEU A 361 17.25 -16.98 -31.12
CA LEU A 361 16.41 -17.40 -29.99
C LEU A 361 15.70 -18.74 -30.27
N GLY A 362 15.41 -19.07 -31.54
CA GLY A 362 14.85 -20.36 -31.95
C GLY A 362 15.90 -21.42 -32.28
N SER A 363 17.18 -21.20 -31.95
CA SER A 363 18.24 -22.18 -32.24
C SER A 363 18.09 -23.43 -31.37
N GLU A 364 18.38 -24.61 -31.91
CA GLU A 364 18.39 -25.87 -31.16
C GLU A 364 19.47 -25.88 -30.05
N THR A 365 20.56 -25.15 -30.28
CA THR A 365 21.72 -25.04 -29.38
C THR A 365 21.47 -24.02 -28.27
N TYR A 366 21.52 -24.47 -27.01
CA TYR A 366 21.40 -23.60 -25.84
C TYR A 366 22.40 -22.42 -25.85
N ALA A 367 23.65 -22.69 -26.27
CA ALA A 367 24.70 -21.67 -26.34
C ALA A 367 24.33 -20.49 -27.25
N ASP A 368 23.66 -20.75 -28.38
CA ASP A 368 23.27 -19.70 -29.32
C ASP A 368 22.07 -18.89 -28.79
N ARG A 369 21.12 -19.54 -28.10
CA ARG A 369 20.00 -18.86 -27.43
C ARG A 369 20.50 -17.92 -26.33
N THR A 370 21.40 -18.40 -25.47
CA THR A 370 21.98 -17.58 -24.38
C THR A 370 22.79 -16.40 -24.93
N ALA A 371 23.59 -16.62 -25.99
CA ALA A 371 24.34 -15.56 -26.63
C ALA A 371 23.42 -14.50 -27.27
N ALA A 372 22.34 -14.93 -27.91
CA ALA A 372 21.33 -14.04 -28.50
C ALA A 372 20.59 -13.22 -27.43
N MET A 373 20.13 -13.84 -26.33
CA MET A 373 19.51 -13.10 -25.22
C MET A 373 20.45 -12.06 -24.63
N LYS A 374 21.72 -12.42 -24.41
CA LYS A 374 22.72 -11.48 -23.92
C LYS A 374 22.93 -10.31 -24.88
N GLY A 375 23.05 -10.58 -26.19
CA GLY A 375 23.20 -9.54 -27.22
C GLY A 375 22.00 -8.60 -27.30
N LEU A 376 20.79 -9.12 -27.20
CA LEU A 376 19.55 -8.34 -27.18
C LEU A 376 19.44 -7.46 -25.94
N ARG A 377 19.82 -7.97 -24.76
CA ARG A 377 19.90 -7.19 -23.51
C ARG A 377 20.93 -6.07 -23.61
N GLU A 378 22.12 -6.36 -24.14
CA GLU A 378 23.17 -5.36 -24.34
C GLU A 378 22.77 -4.26 -25.34
N PHE A 379 21.91 -4.58 -26.32
CA PHE A 379 21.35 -3.59 -27.26
C PHE A 379 20.25 -2.71 -26.65
N GLY A 380 19.59 -3.18 -25.58
CA GLY A 380 18.62 -2.43 -24.81
C GLY A 380 17.44 -1.93 -25.65
N ALA A 381 17.05 -0.66 -25.41
CA ALA A 381 15.93 0.00 -26.09
C ALA A 381 16.00 0.00 -27.62
N LYS A 382 17.19 -0.16 -28.22
CA LYS A 382 17.34 -0.27 -29.68
C LYS A 382 16.65 -1.51 -30.25
N ALA A 383 16.63 -2.61 -29.50
CA ALA A 383 16.05 -3.87 -29.96
C ALA A 383 14.52 -3.92 -29.83
N GLU A 384 13.92 -3.02 -29.03
CA GLU A 384 12.52 -3.10 -28.61
C GLU A 384 11.54 -3.16 -29.79
N GLU A 385 11.74 -2.34 -30.83
CA GLU A 385 10.81 -2.31 -31.97
C GLU A 385 10.79 -3.65 -32.72
N LEU A 386 11.95 -4.26 -32.98
CA LEU A 386 12.05 -5.55 -33.65
C LEU A 386 11.57 -6.70 -32.76
N LEU A 387 11.85 -6.63 -31.46
CA LEU A 387 11.32 -7.58 -30.48
C LEU A 387 9.78 -7.55 -30.48
N ARG A 388 9.14 -6.37 -30.46
CA ARG A 388 7.67 -6.25 -30.53
C ARG A 388 7.06 -6.88 -31.78
N ARG A 389 7.76 -6.80 -32.93
CA ARG A 389 7.33 -7.47 -34.17
C ARG A 389 7.43 -9.00 -34.06
N ALA A 390 8.36 -9.52 -33.27
CA ALA A 390 8.62 -10.94 -33.07
C ALA A 390 7.80 -11.60 -31.93
N VAL A 391 6.96 -10.85 -31.20
CA VAL A 391 6.10 -11.40 -30.11
C VAL A 391 5.15 -12.50 -30.60
N ASN A 392 4.81 -12.48 -31.89
CA ASN A 392 3.94 -13.45 -32.56
C ASN A 392 4.69 -14.25 -33.63
N ASP A 393 5.98 -14.50 -33.41
CA ASP A 393 6.75 -15.39 -34.30
C ASP A 393 6.10 -16.78 -34.38
N LYS A 394 6.29 -17.47 -35.52
CA LYS A 394 5.77 -18.82 -35.72
C LYS A 394 6.51 -19.84 -34.86
N ASP A 395 7.76 -19.55 -34.50
CA ASP A 395 8.53 -20.34 -33.55
C ASP A 395 8.10 -19.98 -32.11
N PRO A 396 7.53 -20.94 -31.35
CA PRO A 396 7.07 -20.69 -29.99
C PRO A 396 8.21 -20.32 -29.03
N GLU A 397 9.44 -20.80 -29.25
CA GLU A 397 10.59 -20.45 -28.41
C GLU A 397 10.96 -18.98 -28.59
N ILE A 398 11.02 -18.50 -29.84
CA ILE A 398 11.25 -17.09 -30.15
C ILE A 398 10.17 -16.24 -29.48
N ALA A 399 8.89 -16.59 -29.65
CA ALA A 399 7.78 -15.82 -29.11
C ALA A 399 7.80 -15.73 -27.56
N VAL A 400 8.17 -16.81 -26.86
CA VAL A 400 8.29 -16.84 -25.39
C VAL A 400 9.49 -16.01 -24.94
N SER A 401 10.69 -16.25 -25.49
CA SER A 401 11.90 -15.52 -25.10
C SER A 401 11.81 -14.01 -25.39
N VAL A 402 11.12 -13.63 -26.48
CA VAL A 402 10.88 -12.22 -26.80
C VAL A 402 9.96 -11.55 -25.76
N ARG A 403 8.94 -12.23 -25.25
CA ARG A 403 8.06 -11.69 -24.19
C ARG A 403 8.81 -11.53 -22.88
N GLU A 404 9.65 -12.50 -22.52
CA GLU A 404 10.54 -12.43 -21.36
C GLU A 404 11.48 -11.22 -21.48
N LEU A 405 12.19 -11.08 -22.61
CA LEU A 405 13.10 -9.94 -22.84
C LEU A 405 12.37 -8.58 -22.82
N LEU A 406 11.17 -8.48 -23.37
CA LEU A 406 10.37 -7.25 -23.34
C LEU A 406 9.83 -6.91 -21.94
N SER A 407 9.83 -7.86 -21.00
CA SER A 407 9.48 -7.59 -19.59
C SER A 407 10.67 -7.11 -18.77
N GLU A 408 11.90 -7.41 -19.22
CA GLU A 408 13.14 -7.02 -18.56
C GLU A 408 13.72 -5.69 -19.07
N LEU A 409 13.46 -5.36 -20.34
CA LEU A 409 13.84 -4.11 -21.02
C LEU A 409 12.85 -2.98 -20.71
#